data_AF-A0A7W3Z7T1-F1
#
_entry.id   AF-A0A7W3Z7T1-F1
#
_cell.length_a   1.000
_cell.length_b   1.000
_cell.length_c   1.000
_cell.angle_alpha   90.00
_cell.angle_beta   90.00
_cell.angle_gamma   90.00
#
_symmetry.space_group_name_H-M   'P 1'
#
loop_
_entity.id
_entity.type
_entity.pdbx_description
1 polymer ?
#
loop_
_entity_poly.entity_id
_entity_poly.type
_entity_poly.pdbx_seq_one_letter_code
_entity_poly.pdbx_strand_id
1 'polypeptide(L)'
;MRHIRIFILLLIIPFIASCSSDEDSQGYDAVFNSEYTPLTDLSELGKASYFYAGIKIEGRNVGFLPSDSDSCLKEDMLTPIYDEHDNFVRLEYRRHEKKCVGGFAEIHMVQNNIVRPGYLFTNLNLIGGFVIDPLTGGKIEAPTTQSKKYKGELEIGFQAGYLRIEDQLSHYTRPGGMKKVYIYLRRSDK
;
A
#
# COMPACT_ATOMS: atom_id res chain seq x y z
N MET A 1 -58.11 37.97 4.17
CA MET A 1 -58.55 36.56 4.39
C MET A 1 -57.99 35.75 3.22
N ARG A 2 -57.02 34.84 3.44
CA ARG A 2 -57.20 33.36 3.36
C ARG A 2 -58.07 32.94 2.14
N HIS A 3 -57.68 32.09 1.19
CA HIS A 3 -56.67 31.02 1.09
C HIS A 3 -56.73 30.37 -0.33
N ILE A 4 -55.76 29.48 -0.64
CA ILE A 4 -55.77 28.32 -1.59
C ILE A 4 -55.46 28.63 -3.09
N ARG A 5 -54.28 28.31 -3.67
CA ARG A 5 -53.56 27.04 -4.00
C ARG A 5 -54.21 26.18 -5.11
N ILE A 6 -53.48 25.96 -6.23
CA ILE A 6 -53.32 24.75 -7.10
C ILE A 6 -52.44 25.19 -8.30
N PHE A 7 -51.14 24.86 -8.38
CA PHE A 7 -50.49 23.68 -9.02
C PHE A 7 -50.81 23.48 -10.51
N ILE A 8 -49.80 23.60 -11.40
CA ILE A 8 -49.54 22.73 -12.56
C ILE A 8 -48.08 22.92 -13.01
N LEU A 9 -47.36 21.79 -13.09
CA LEU A 9 -46.04 21.58 -13.69
C LEU A 9 -46.04 21.90 -15.19
N LEU A 10 -44.91 22.40 -15.71
CA LEU A 10 -44.37 21.83 -16.95
C LEU A 10 -42.85 21.93 -17.01
N LEU A 11 -42.23 20.76 -16.86
CA LEU A 11 -40.85 20.40 -17.13
C LEU A 11 -40.55 20.53 -18.62
N ILE A 12 -39.49 21.25 -19.00
CA ILE A 12 -38.74 20.97 -20.24
C ILE A 12 -37.25 21.07 -19.90
N ILE A 13 -36.64 19.89 -19.74
CA ILE A 13 -35.21 19.66 -19.74
C ILE A 13 -34.80 19.42 -21.20
N PRO A 14 -33.74 20.07 -21.72
CA PRO A 14 -32.86 19.43 -22.68
C PRO A 14 -31.57 19.02 -21.98
N PHE A 15 -31.42 17.71 -21.87
CA PHE A 15 -30.16 17.01 -21.66
C PHE A 15 -29.18 17.48 -22.73
N ILE A 16 -28.10 18.13 -22.32
CA ILE A 16 -26.87 18.17 -23.11
C ILE A 16 -25.76 17.58 -22.24
N ALA A 17 -25.51 16.30 -22.54
CA ALA A 17 -24.27 15.57 -22.40
C ALA A 17 -23.21 16.14 -21.44
N SER A 18 -23.15 15.56 -20.24
CA SER A 18 -21.87 15.38 -19.55
C SER A 18 -20.98 14.50 -20.42
N CYS A 19 -20.08 15.14 -21.16
CA CYS A 19 -18.92 14.50 -21.77
C CYS A 19 -17.67 14.99 -21.03
N SER A 20 -16.99 14.04 -20.38
CA SER A 20 -15.58 14.08 -19.95
C SER A 20 -15.18 15.15 -18.94
N SER A 21 -15.34 14.85 -17.65
CA SER A 21 -14.46 15.39 -16.63
C SER A 21 -13.12 14.64 -16.68
N ASP A 22 -12.25 15.02 -17.62
CA ASP A 22 -10.81 14.81 -17.50
C ASP A 22 -10.17 16.15 -17.14
N GLU A 23 -10.59 16.72 -16.00
CA GLU A 23 -9.83 17.80 -15.38
C GLU A 23 -8.83 17.14 -14.43
N ASP A 24 -7.61 17.04 -14.94
CA ASP A 24 -6.37 16.68 -14.28
C ASP A 24 -6.01 17.74 -13.22
N SER A 25 -6.94 17.97 -12.28
CA SER A 25 -6.66 18.82 -11.12
C SER A 25 -5.69 18.06 -10.24
N GLN A 26 -4.46 18.56 -10.15
CA GLN A 26 -3.60 18.30 -9.01
C GLN A 26 -4.26 18.93 -7.77
N GLY A 27 -5.37 18.34 -7.33
CA GLY A 27 -6.10 18.74 -6.14
C GLY A 27 -5.23 18.50 -4.92
N TYR A 28 -5.45 19.30 -3.87
CA TYR A 28 -4.78 19.14 -2.59
C TYR A 28 -4.95 17.71 -2.07
N ASP A 29 -3.83 16.99 -1.95
CA ASP A 29 -3.76 15.64 -1.41
C ASP A 29 -3.49 15.72 0.09
N ALA A 30 -4.55 15.63 0.90
CA ALA A 30 -4.46 15.82 2.35
C ALA A 30 -3.49 14.86 3.05
N VAL A 31 -3.30 13.65 2.51
CA VAL A 31 -2.38 12.68 3.09
C VAL A 31 -0.95 12.96 2.63
N PHE A 32 -0.71 13.14 1.34
CA PHE A 32 0.65 13.43 0.86
C PHE A 32 1.17 14.79 1.32
N ASN A 33 0.28 15.74 1.58
CA ASN A 33 0.63 17.07 2.06
C ASN A 33 0.67 17.17 3.59
N SER A 34 0.32 16.11 4.32
CA SER A 34 0.49 16.11 5.78
C SER A 34 1.98 16.12 6.13
N GLU A 35 2.28 16.50 7.37
CA GLU A 35 3.64 16.38 7.91
C GLU A 35 4.17 14.95 7.74
N TYR A 36 5.41 14.87 7.25
CA TYR A 36 6.15 13.63 7.11
C TYR A 36 7.13 13.52 8.28
N THR A 37 6.98 12.49 9.08
CA THR A 37 7.87 12.18 10.19
C THR A 37 8.85 11.09 9.74
N PRO A 38 10.12 11.44 9.47
CA PRO A 38 11.11 10.45 9.03
C PRO A 38 11.36 9.41 10.13
N LEU A 39 11.45 8.13 9.74
CA LEU A 39 11.86 7.08 10.68
C LEU A 39 13.33 7.28 11.06
N THR A 40 13.66 7.31 12.35
CA THR A 40 15.03 7.50 12.84
C THR A 40 15.65 6.20 13.38
N ASP A 41 14.82 5.29 13.87
CA ASP A 41 15.21 3.98 14.37
C ASP A 41 14.17 2.90 14.00
N LEU A 42 14.62 1.66 13.77
CA LEU A 42 13.72 0.54 13.43
C LEU A 42 12.80 0.13 14.59
N SER A 43 13.18 0.41 15.83
CA SER A 43 12.35 0.15 17.01
C SER A 43 11.07 0.98 17.05
N GLU A 44 11.02 2.12 16.35
CA GLU A 44 9.81 2.95 16.22
C GLU A 44 8.66 2.21 15.53
N LEU A 45 8.97 1.22 14.69
CA LEU A 45 7.96 0.35 14.07
C LEU A 45 7.26 -0.54 15.11
N GLY A 46 7.92 -0.81 16.25
CA GLY A 46 7.46 -1.74 17.26
C GLY A 46 7.17 -3.14 16.70
N LYS A 47 6.40 -3.93 17.46
CA LYS A 47 6.02 -5.31 17.09
C LYS A 47 4.68 -5.42 16.35
N ALA A 48 4.15 -4.31 15.86
CA ALA A 48 2.86 -4.32 15.16
C ALA A 48 3.05 -4.68 13.67
N SER A 49 2.11 -5.43 13.10
CA SER A 49 2.01 -5.57 11.65
C SER A 49 1.38 -4.32 11.03
N TYR A 50 1.70 -4.05 9.78
CA TYR A 50 1.23 -2.90 9.01
C TYR A 50 0.57 -3.40 7.72
N PHE A 51 -0.73 -3.20 7.57
CA PHE A 51 -1.52 -3.66 6.42
C PHE A 51 -1.55 -2.60 5.32
N TYR A 52 -1.48 -3.02 4.07
CA TYR A 52 -1.56 -2.12 2.93
C TYR A 52 -2.88 -1.33 2.95
N ALA A 53 -2.75 -0.02 2.84
CA ALA A 53 -3.86 0.92 2.83
C ALA A 53 -3.99 1.64 1.48
N GLY A 54 -2.87 1.91 0.81
CA GLY A 54 -2.91 2.68 -0.43
C GLY A 54 -1.56 2.88 -1.11
N ILE A 55 -1.59 3.63 -2.20
CA ILE A 55 -0.43 3.91 -3.06
C ILE A 55 -0.44 5.37 -3.50
N LYS A 56 0.74 5.97 -3.55
CA LYS A 56 1.00 7.27 -4.17
C LYS A 56 1.92 7.08 -5.36
N ILE A 57 1.47 7.50 -6.53
CA ILE A 57 2.31 7.63 -7.71
C ILE A 57 2.61 9.12 -7.88
N GLU A 58 3.86 9.47 -8.15
CA GLU A 58 4.26 10.86 -8.35
C GLU A 58 3.41 11.58 -9.42
N GLY A 59 2.93 12.78 -9.09
CA GLY A 59 2.00 13.55 -9.92
C GLY A 59 0.54 13.07 -9.91
N ARG A 60 0.16 12.13 -9.04
CA ARG A 60 -1.24 11.73 -8.77
C ARG A 60 -1.55 11.84 -7.29
N ASN A 61 -2.81 11.96 -6.89
CA ASN A 61 -3.18 11.90 -5.47
C ASN A 61 -2.97 10.49 -4.89
N VAL A 62 -2.84 10.36 -3.57
CA VAL A 62 -2.83 9.07 -2.87
C VAL A 62 -4.16 8.37 -3.14
N GLY A 63 -4.10 7.14 -3.64
CA GLY A 63 -5.25 6.25 -3.75
C GLY A 63 -5.27 5.28 -2.59
N PHE A 64 -6.35 5.28 -1.80
CA PHE A 64 -6.58 4.29 -0.75
C PHE A 64 -7.52 3.20 -1.21
N LEU A 65 -7.37 2.01 -0.64
CA LEU A 65 -8.39 0.99 -0.73
C LEU A 65 -9.67 1.49 -0.05
N PRO A 66 -10.84 1.34 -0.70
CA PRO A 66 -12.13 1.51 -0.03
C PRO A 66 -12.21 0.63 1.23
N SER A 67 -12.92 1.09 2.25
CA SER A 67 -13.10 0.35 3.50
C SER A 67 -13.77 -1.02 3.32
N ASP A 68 -14.60 -1.14 2.28
CA ASP A 68 -15.35 -2.33 1.86
C ASP A 68 -14.67 -3.07 0.69
N SER A 69 -13.39 -2.76 0.42
CA SER A 69 -12.66 -3.37 -0.68
C SER A 69 -12.55 -4.90 -0.54
N ASP A 70 -12.89 -5.61 -1.60
CA ASP A 70 -12.63 -7.05 -1.77
C ASP A 70 -11.25 -7.33 -2.38
N SER A 71 -10.44 -6.30 -2.61
CA SER A 71 -9.07 -6.46 -3.11
C SER A 71 -8.20 -7.22 -2.11
N CYS A 72 -7.45 -8.21 -2.61
CA CYS A 72 -6.48 -8.98 -1.83
C CYS A 72 -5.36 -8.10 -1.27
N LEU A 73 -5.15 -6.92 -1.86
CA LEU A 73 -4.16 -5.97 -1.36
C LEU A 73 -4.44 -5.59 0.10
N LYS A 74 -5.68 -5.65 0.59
CA LYS A 74 -5.97 -5.37 2.01
C LYS A 74 -5.27 -6.33 2.98
N GLU A 75 -4.94 -7.53 2.50
CA GLU A 75 -4.28 -8.59 3.25
C GLU A 75 -2.75 -8.54 3.09
N ASP A 76 -2.23 -7.70 2.20
CA ASP A 76 -0.79 -7.46 2.11
C ASP A 76 -0.32 -6.77 3.40
N MET A 77 0.79 -7.26 3.97
CA MET A 77 1.27 -6.75 5.24
C MET A 77 2.79 -6.69 5.32
N LEU A 78 3.30 -5.66 5.99
CA LEU A 78 4.67 -5.55 6.45
C LEU A 78 4.72 -5.87 7.95
N THR A 79 5.57 -6.81 8.35
CA THR A 79 5.74 -7.20 9.75
C THR A 79 7.20 -7.09 10.16
N PRO A 80 7.51 -6.31 11.21
CA PRO A 80 8.79 -6.38 11.91
C PRO A 80 8.95 -7.70 12.64
N ILE A 81 10.02 -8.43 12.34
CA ILE A 81 10.36 -9.71 12.94
C ILE A 81 11.46 -9.51 13.97
N TYR A 82 11.24 -10.04 15.15
CA TYR A 82 12.18 -10.02 16.27
C TYR A 82 12.59 -11.45 16.65
N ASP A 83 13.77 -11.62 17.22
CA ASP A 83 14.21 -12.89 17.78
C ASP A 83 13.60 -13.14 19.18
N GLU A 84 13.95 -14.27 19.80
CA GLU A 84 13.48 -14.64 21.15
C GLU A 84 13.98 -13.71 22.26
N HIS A 85 14.96 -12.85 21.96
CA HIS A 85 15.55 -11.86 22.88
C HIS A 85 15.08 -10.43 22.56
N ASP A 86 14.03 -10.27 21.75
CA ASP A 86 13.48 -8.99 21.32
C ASP A 86 14.44 -8.11 20.49
N ASN A 87 15.46 -8.71 19.86
CA ASN A 87 16.28 -7.99 18.88
C ASN A 87 15.60 -7.98 17.52
N PHE A 88 15.60 -6.83 16.86
CA PHE A 88 15.09 -6.72 15.49
C PHE A 88 15.93 -7.59 14.54
N VAL A 89 15.28 -8.44 13.75
CA VAL A 89 15.92 -9.35 12.79
C VAL A 89 15.74 -8.85 11.36
N ARG A 90 14.48 -8.61 10.95
CA ARG A 90 14.13 -8.26 9.57
C ARG A 90 12.75 -7.60 9.48
N LEU A 91 12.45 -7.02 8.33
CA LEU A 91 11.06 -6.77 7.92
C LEU A 91 10.64 -7.86 6.94
N GLU A 92 9.40 -8.30 7.07
CA GLU A 92 8.79 -9.30 6.19
C GLU A 92 7.56 -8.69 5.53
N TYR A 93 7.56 -8.58 4.21
CA TYR A 93 6.40 -8.16 3.44
C TYR A 93 5.75 -9.37 2.80
N ARG A 94 4.52 -9.67 3.20
CA ARG A 94 3.70 -10.74 2.62
C ARG A 94 2.74 -10.11 1.63
N ARG A 95 2.79 -10.58 0.40
CA ARG A 95 2.05 -10.04 -0.74
C ARG A 95 1.20 -11.12 -1.36
N HIS A 96 -0.10 -10.91 -1.46
CA HIS A 96 -0.98 -11.86 -2.11
C HIS A 96 -0.76 -11.89 -3.62
N GLU A 97 -0.75 -13.09 -4.19
CA GLU A 97 -0.81 -13.26 -5.64
C GLU A 97 -2.26 -13.13 -6.14
N LYS A 98 -2.44 -13.02 -7.47
CA LYS A 98 -3.71 -12.66 -8.12
C LYS A 98 -4.91 -13.47 -7.57
N LYS A 99 -6.05 -12.78 -7.39
CA LYS A 99 -7.39 -13.32 -7.08
C LYS A 99 -7.67 -13.80 -5.64
N CYS A 100 -6.80 -13.52 -4.66
CA CYS A 100 -7.03 -13.80 -3.23
C CYS A 100 -7.23 -15.28 -2.90
N VAL A 101 -7.07 -16.15 -3.90
CA VAL A 101 -7.30 -17.58 -3.83
C VAL A 101 -5.95 -18.21 -4.16
N GLY A 102 -5.28 -18.69 -3.11
CA GLY A 102 -4.09 -19.51 -3.23
C GLY A 102 -2.83 -18.73 -3.53
N GLY A 103 -2.25 -18.16 -2.47
CA GLY A 103 -0.81 -17.95 -2.38
C GLY A 103 -0.36 -16.52 -2.13
N PHE A 104 0.80 -16.41 -1.49
CA PHE A 104 1.48 -15.16 -1.25
C PHE A 104 2.94 -15.29 -1.63
N ALA A 105 3.55 -14.18 -2.02
CA ALA A 105 4.98 -14.01 -2.07
C ALA A 105 5.47 -13.41 -0.75
N GLU A 106 6.54 -13.98 -0.20
CA GLU A 106 7.26 -13.40 0.94
C GLU A 106 8.50 -12.67 0.45
N ILE A 107 8.61 -11.40 0.85
CA ILE A 107 9.76 -10.56 0.59
C ILE A 107 10.41 -10.25 1.93
N HIS A 108 11.63 -10.74 2.12
CA HIS A 108 12.42 -10.41 3.29
C HIS A 108 13.27 -9.17 2.99
N MET A 109 13.10 -8.14 3.80
CA MET A 109 13.99 -6.99 3.86
C MET A 109 15.03 -7.28 4.95
N VAL A 110 16.28 -7.50 4.56
CA VAL A 110 17.37 -7.90 5.46
C VAL A 110 18.52 -6.90 5.42
N GLN A 111 19.43 -6.97 6.39
CA GLN A 111 20.54 -6.02 6.54
C GLN A 111 20.03 -4.58 6.66
N ASN A 112 18.92 -4.41 7.39
CA ASN A 112 18.24 -3.14 7.54
C ASN A 112 19.05 -2.19 8.42
N ASN A 113 19.25 -0.97 7.94
CA ASN A 113 19.87 0.09 8.73
C ASN A 113 19.27 1.45 8.35
N ILE A 114 18.92 2.27 9.34
CA ILE A 114 18.57 3.67 9.10
C ILE A 114 19.87 4.45 8.89
N VAL A 115 20.19 4.73 7.63
CA VAL A 115 21.47 5.39 7.27
C VAL A 115 21.42 6.90 7.50
N ARG A 116 20.22 7.47 7.51
CA ARG A 116 19.89 8.84 7.89
C ARG A 116 18.37 8.93 8.15
N PRO A 117 17.88 9.92 8.91
CA PRO A 117 16.44 10.08 9.15
C PRO A 117 15.63 9.96 7.87
N GLY A 118 14.72 8.99 7.84
CA GLY A 118 13.80 8.77 6.74
C GLY A 118 14.33 7.87 5.62
N TYR A 119 15.53 7.31 5.74
CA TYR A 119 16.14 6.46 4.71
C TYR A 119 16.63 5.13 5.30
N LEU A 120 15.97 4.05 4.88
CA LEU A 120 16.31 2.68 5.21
C LEU A 120 17.17 2.06 4.11
N PHE A 121 18.41 1.72 4.42
CA PHE A 121 19.17 0.80 3.58
C PHE A 121 18.67 -0.63 3.81
N THR A 122 18.41 -1.38 2.74
CA THR A 122 17.96 -2.77 2.81
C THR A 122 18.34 -3.61 1.60
N ASN A 123 18.29 -4.93 1.77
CA ASN A 123 18.36 -5.92 0.69
C ASN A 123 17.04 -6.70 0.64
N LEU A 124 16.35 -6.64 -0.51
CA LEU A 124 15.09 -7.33 -0.74
C LEU A 124 15.33 -8.69 -1.38
N ASN A 125 15.02 -9.73 -0.62
CA ASN A 125 15.07 -11.11 -1.08
C ASN A 125 13.65 -11.64 -1.25
N LEU A 126 13.27 -11.97 -2.48
CA LEU A 126 12.07 -12.76 -2.74
C LEU A 126 12.37 -14.19 -2.29
N ILE A 127 11.70 -14.66 -1.25
CA ILE A 127 11.95 -15.99 -0.69
C ILE A 127 11.18 -17.06 -1.47
N GLY A 128 10.04 -16.67 -2.05
CA GLY A 128 9.10 -17.57 -2.70
C GLY A 128 7.72 -17.40 -2.09
N GLY A 129 6.86 -18.35 -2.36
CA GLY A 129 5.50 -18.37 -1.87
C GLY A 129 5.00 -19.78 -1.67
N PHE A 130 3.77 -19.93 -1.19
CA PHE A 130 3.04 -21.18 -1.41
C PHE A 130 1.82 -20.91 -2.26
N VAL A 131 1.36 -21.89 -3.03
CA VAL A 131 0.05 -21.91 -3.65
C VAL A 131 -0.81 -22.88 -2.86
N ILE A 132 -2.09 -22.56 -2.64
CA ILE A 132 -3.02 -23.54 -2.09
C ILE A 132 -3.52 -24.39 -3.26
N ASP A 133 -3.29 -25.71 -3.17
CA ASP A 133 -3.80 -26.68 -4.12
C ASP A 133 -5.34 -26.59 -4.17
N PRO A 134 -5.93 -26.25 -5.32
CA PRO A 134 -7.39 -26.11 -5.43
C PRO A 134 -8.13 -27.45 -5.30
N LEU A 135 -7.46 -28.59 -5.43
CA LEU A 135 -8.04 -29.94 -5.33
C LEU A 135 -7.93 -30.52 -3.93
N THR A 136 -6.80 -30.29 -3.25
CA THR A 136 -6.51 -30.90 -1.93
C THR A 136 -6.60 -29.92 -0.77
N GLY A 137 -6.60 -28.62 -1.03
CA GLY A 137 -6.43 -27.58 0.00
C GLY A 137 -5.04 -27.56 0.64
N GLY A 138 -4.12 -28.43 0.18
CA GLY A 138 -2.76 -28.51 0.68
C GLY A 138 -1.91 -27.31 0.24
N LYS A 139 -0.90 -26.96 1.05
CA LYS A 139 0.09 -25.94 0.67
C LYS A 139 1.12 -26.58 -0.26
N ILE A 140 1.29 -26.03 -1.45
CA ILE A 140 2.35 -26.38 -2.38
C ILE A 140 3.38 -25.25 -2.30
N GLU A 141 4.60 -25.53 -1.84
CA GLU A 141 5.69 -24.57 -1.90
C GLU A 141 5.99 -24.22 -3.36
N ALA A 142 5.86 -22.94 -3.72
CA ALA A 142 6.29 -22.46 -5.02
C ALA A 142 7.83 -22.45 -5.05
N PRO A 143 8.47 -22.87 -6.17
CA PRO A 143 9.91 -22.99 -6.24
C PRO A 143 10.60 -21.69 -5.84
N THR A 144 11.41 -21.78 -4.78
CA THR A 144 12.18 -20.72 -4.14
C THR A 144 13.34 -20.29 -5.03
N THR A 145 13.03 -19.54 -6.07
CA THR A 145 14.09 -18.82 -6.78
C THR A 145 14.40 -17.58 -5.94
N GLN A 146 15.40 -17.66 -5.06
CA GLN A 146 15.94 -16.47 -4.39
C GLN A 146 16.53 -15.53 -5.45
N SER A 147 15.67 -14.72 -6.06
CA SER A 147 16.09 -13.66 -6.96
C SER A 147 16.23 -12.40 -6.12
N LYS A 148 17.44 -11.87 -6.07
CA LYS A 148 17.70 -10.55 -5.48
C LYS A 148 16.92 -9.50 -6.28
N LYS A 149 15.90 -8.90 -5.67
CA LYS A 149 14.97 -7.97 -6.36
C LYS A 149 15.45 -6.52 -6.26
N TYR A 150 16.11 -6.15 -5.16
CA TYR A 150 16.58 -4.79 -4.91
C TYR A 150 17.65 -4.77 -3.80
N LYS A 151 18.64 -3.87 -3.92
CA LYS A 151 19.54 -3.50 -2.81
C LYS A 151 19.80 -2.00 -2.90
N GLY A 152 19.49 -1.28 -1.85
CA GLY A 152 19.64 0.18 -1.83
C GLY A 152 18.88 0.82 -0.70
N GLU A 153 18.77 2.14 -0.78
CA GLU A 153 18.05 2.96 0.18
C GLU A 153 16.58 3.11 -0.22
N LEU A 154 15.67 3.08 0.74
CA LEU A 154 14.25 3.36 0.58
C LEU A 154 13.87 4.51 1.50
N GLU A 155 13.07 5.44 1.00
CA GLU A 155 12.42 6.40 1.89
C GLU A 155 11.41 5.68 2.77
N ILE A 156 11.46 5.92 4.08
CA ILE A 156 10.55 5.32 5.07
C ILE A 156 10.26 6.29 6.21
N GLY A 157 9.00 6.39 6.60
CA GLY A 157 8.57 7.24 7.72
C GLY A 157 7.07 7.22 7.88
N PHE A 158 6.56 8.04 8.79
CA PHE A 158 5.13 8.17 9.00
C PHE A 158 4.58 9.40 8.29
N GLN A 159 3.39 9.27 7.70
CA GLN A 159 2.68 10.39 7.08
C GLN A 159 1.17 10.17 7.27
N ALA A 160 0.48 11.18 7.80
CA ALA A 160 -0.96 11.14 8.11
C ALA A 160 -1.39 9.90 8.94
N GLY A 161 -0.53 9.41 9.84
CA GLY A 161 -0.80 8.22 10.66
C GLY A 161 -0.53 6.87 9.98
N TYR A 162 -0.05 6.87 8.72
CA TYR A 162 0.35 5.67 8.00
C TYR A 162 1.86 5.52 7.96
N LEU A 163 2.35 4.29 7.96
CA LEU A 163 3.72 4.01 7.55
C LEU A 163 3.80 4.16 6.03
N ARG A 164 4.64 5.07 5.56
CA ARG A 164 4.94 5.30 4.15
C ARG A 164 6.31 4.72 3.83
N ILE A 165 6.41 3.91 2.78
CA ILE A 165 7.69 3.40 2.28
C ILE A 165 7.77 3.52 0.76
N GLU A 166 8.94 3.88 0.23
CA GLU A 166 9.20 3.82 -1.21
C GLU A 166 8.98 2.40 -1.72
N ASP A 167 8.19 2.29 -2.78
CA ASP A 167 7.79 1.01 -3.31
C ASP A 167 8.89 0.35 -4.14
N GLN A 168 9.42 -0.73 -3.59
CA GLN A 168 10.16 -1.81 -4.27
C GLN A 168 9.52 -3.19 -3.99
N LEU A 169 8.40 -3.21 -3.28
CA LEU A 169 7.76 -4.40 -2.72
C LEU A 169 6.65 -4.91 -3.64
N SER A 170 5.84 -4.01 -4.19
CA SER A 170 4.68 -4.34 -5.01
C SER A 170 5.06 -4.88 -6.40
N HIS A 171 4.03 -5.19 -7.20
CA HIS A 171 4.15 -5.54 -8.63
C HIS A 171 4.16 -4.32 -9.56
N TYR A 172 4.04 -3.10 -9.00
CA TYR A 172 3.96 -1.89 -9.81
C TYR A 172 5.24 -1.73 -10.63
N THR A 173 5.09 -1.80 -11.95
CA THR A 173 6.18 -1.56 -12.90
C THR A 173 6.07 -0.11 -13.35
N ARG A 174 7.11 0.69 -13.09
CA ARG A 174 7.14 2.13 -13.41
C ARG A 174 7.11 2.33 -14.93
N PRO A 175 6.02 2.81 -15.55
CA PRO A 175 6.02 3.14 -16.98
C PRO A 175 6.93 4.36 -17.18
N GLY A 176 7.94 4.26 -18.05
CA GLY A 176 8.83 5.40 -18.36
C GLY A 176 9.85 5.78 -17.27
N GLY A 177 10.08 4.90 -16.27
CA GLY A 177 11.33 4.85 -15.50
C GLY A 177 11.60 5.91 -14.41
N MET A 178 10.81 6.98 -14.25
CA MET A 178 11.27 8.12 -13.42
C MET A 178 10.41 8.51 -12.22
N LYS A 179 9.17 8.01 -12.10
CA LYS A 179 8.28 8.45 -11.02
C LYS A 179 8.47 7.64 -9.74
N LYS A 180 8.69 8.33 -8.62
CA LYS A 180 8.66 7.68 -7.30
C LYS A 180 7.26 7.17 -7.00
N VAL A 181 7.22 6.04 -6.33
CA VAL A 181 5.99 5.38 -5.89
C VAL A 181 6.15 5.06 -4.43
N TYR A 182 5.10 5.29 -3.65
CA TYR A 182 5.08 5.00 -2.23
C TYR A 182 3.87 4.12 -1.93
N ILE A 183 4.06 3.12 -1.09
CA ILE A 183 2.94 2.40 -0.46
C ILE A 183 2.69 3.00 0.92
N TYR A 184 1.42 3.05 1.30
CA TYR A 184 0.96 3.47 2.62
C TYR A 184 0.40 2.25 3.33
N LEU A 185 0.85 2.03 4.55
CA LEU A 185 0.48 0.89 5.37
C LEU A 185 -0.13 1.39 6.69
N ARG A 186 -1.33 0.91 7.00
CA ARG A 186 -2.01 1.17 8.26
C ARG A 186 -1.50 0.21 9.31
N ARG A 187 -1.14 0.72 10.48
CA ARG A 187 -0.79 -0.12 11.64
C ARG A 187 -1.96 -1.00 12.04
N SER A 188 -1.70 -2.25 12.39
CA SER A 188 -2.70 -3.11 13.03
C SER A 188 -2.97 -2.54 14.42
N ASP A 189 -4.20 -2.13 14.66
CA ASP A 189 -4.68 -1.87 16.01
C ASP A 189 -4.70 -3.21 16.75
N LYS A 190 -4.30 -3.21 18.03
CA LYS A 190 -4.47 -4.36 18.92
C LYS A 190 -5.89 -4.38 19.46
#